data_AF-A0A7X9TW44-F1
#
_entry.id   AF-A0A7X9TW44-F1
#
_cell.length_a   1.000
_cell.length_b   1.000
_cell.length_c   1.000
_cell.angle_alpha   90.00
_cell.angle_beta   90.00
_cell.angle_gamma   90.00
#
_symmetry.space_group_name_H-M   'P 1'
#
loop_
_entity.id
_entity.type
_entity.pdbx_description
1 polymer ?
#
loop_
_entity_poly.entity_id
_entity_poly.type
_entity_poly.pdbx_seq_one_letter_code
_entity_poly.pdbx_strand_id
1 'polypeptide(L)'
;MDNEIPLWPHSLSDGWLTLQGTGGPWRGDLEEADEKIADWASYFHHKRARAAGLLLAIKERSLYGESPWLMNAEGRWVLPGSEEENVEAFLQQHQSIRKWLLAVVGPTPDASLAHEAAFQLLNDPKGIFAFVANFMGLMRTLNDFLLAEALQQSLEAALIDSRITDLGRKRPWLKNIGNSELELCTINLDSGCPRDDLDTLWRSGLQFGDLLDAGEWFGPTDLPAAPSVVNEALESVRIEGSIEDAFCRAQQLLYEAQESRQWSVPWGARVQIQFGSFVAMRIFEKDGEFSCHFLDEQERYFHVAIGLGQGNPTISNVDLVRKSANDEVEWNEDAEVSLQLIASAIVRDFLVVEQREKVFNTKPYRARVGKRKIQTIIYLPRVRYSQMRHDQPPVSDAAKQHRAKHKVAFHVRRSASASATQHFLAQRYGLSIPQGFTFVRPHERGASGLSERVNIYRSRSASRMIYEAISSAPEGSRPAWFDFEKACARLLEREGKSVIHQSANRDGDGGVDLFAVDQDGASWVVQCKCWAPNRPVGPDVVRELIGSIIQADRNSDQNSRGMIITTSRLTSGAALEAEAAGFRVIDGSELSTYSLE
;
A
#
# COMPACT_ATOMS: atom_id res chain seq x y z
N MET A 1 46.59 -24.69 2.30
CA MET A 1 46.41 -23.61 3.29
C MET A 1 46.44 -22.22 2.66
N ASP A 2 46.83 -22.05 1.38
CA ASP A 2 46.98 -20.72 0.76
C ASP A 2 45.74 -20.20 0.01
N ASN A 3 44.57 -20.79 0.23
CA ASN A 3 43.34 -20.40 -0.47
C ASN A 3 42.30 -19.76 0.44
N GLU A 4 42.71 -19.09 1.51
CA GLU A 4 41.79 -18.34 2.36
C GLU A 4 41.75 -16.86 1.95
N ILE A 5 40.58 -16.24 2.05
CA ILE A 5 40.45 -14.78 2.06
C ILE A 5 40.20 -14.39 3.51
N PRO A 6 41.16 -13.73 4.19
CA PRO A 6 41.03 -13.41 5.60
C PRO A 6 39.88 -12.41 5.79
N LEU A 7 39.11 -12.62 6.86
CA LEU A 7 38.18 -11.61 7.34
C LEU A 7 38.98 -10.43 7.88
N TRP A 8 38.67 -9.21 7.43
CA TRP A 8 39.40 -8.03 7.89
C TRP A 8 38.97 -7.67 9.32
N PRO A 9 39.93 -7.33 10.20
CA PRO A 9 39.63 -6.96 11.58
C PRO A 9 38.89 -5.63 11.63
N HIS A 10 37.97 -5.50 12.58
CA HIS A 10 37.29 -4.25 12.90
C HIS A 10 37.16 -4.14 14.43
N SER A 11 38.17 -3.54 15.06
CA SER A 11 38.41 -3.58 16.51
C SER A 11 37.20 -3.27 17.39
N LEU A 12 36.38 -2.29 17.02
CA LEU A 12 35.19 -1.91 17.79
C LEU A 12 34.11 -3.00 17.77
N SER A 13 33.67 -3.41 16.58
CA SER A 13 32.64 -4.45 16.43
C SER A 13 33.15 -5.82 16.88
N ASP A 14 34.41 -6.16 16.63
CA ASP A 14 35.01 -7.41 17.12
C ASP A 14 35.03 -7.43 18.65
N GLY A 15 35.29 -6.30 19.31
CA GLY A 15 35.19 -6.17 20.76
C GLY A 15 33.78 -6.43 21.27
N TRP A 16 32.78 -5.77 20.70
CA TRP A 16 31.36 -5.96 21.05
C TRP A 16 30.84 -7.36 20.75
N LEU A 17 31.34 -8.01 19.68
CA LEU A 17 31.03 -9.40 19.36
C LEU A 17 31.42 -10.35 20.48
N THR A 18 32.55 -10.12 21.17
CA THR A 18 32.96 -10.98 22.30
C THR A 18 32.01 -10.90 23.50
N LEU A 19 31.16 -9.87 23.55
CA LEU A 19 30.19 -9.64 24.61
C LEU A 19 28.82 -10.27 24.28
N GLN A 20 28.61 -10.73 23.05
CA GLN A 20 27.37 -11.37 22.63
C GLN A 20 27.28 -12.83 23.14
N GLY A 21 26.08 -13.28 23.55
CA GLY A 21 25.86 -14.69 23.93
C GLY A 21 26.21 -15.03 25.39
N THR A 22 26.17 -16.32 25.75
CA THR A 22 26.11 -16.83 27.15
C THR A 22 27.44 -16.96 27.89
N GLY A 23 28.58 -16.62 27.29
CA GLY A 23 29.90 -16.99 27.81
C GLY A 23 30.92 -15.87 28.02
N GLY A 24 30.58 -14.61 27.74
CA GLY A 24 31.51 -13.48 27.92
C GLY A 24 31.71 -13.11 29.40
N PRO A 25 32.92 -12.70 29.83
CA PRO A 25 33.23 -12.41 31.24
C PRO A 25 32.42 -11.25 31.85
N TRP A 26 31.81 -10.39 31.01
CA TRP A 26 31.08 -9.18 31.40
C TRP A 26 29.60 -9.20 31.03
N ARG A 27 29.05 -10.37 30.61
CA ARG A 27 27.65 -10.46 30.13
C ARG A 27 26.64 -9.98 31.18
N GLY A 28 26.89 -10.30 32.46
CA GLY A 28 25.99 -9.92 33.56
C GLY A 28 25.91 -8.41 33.82
N ASP A 29 26.84 -7.65 33.23
CA ASP A 29 26.96 -6.21 33.43
C ASP A 29 26.40 -5.40 32.25
N LEU A 30 25.93 -6.06 31.18
CA LEU A 30 25.38 -5.38 29.99
C LEU A 30 23.98 -4.85 30.28
N GLU A 31 23.76 -3.56 29.97
CA GLU A 31 22.42 -2.99 29.90
C GLU A 31 21.77 -3.32 28.54
N GLU A 32 20.44 -3.16 28.43
CA GLU A 32 19.72 -3.41 27.17
C GLU A 32 20.30 -2.63 25.97
N ALA A 33 20.81 -1.42 26.21
CA ALA A 33 21.48 -0.61 25.19
C ALA A 33 22.81 -1.24 24.70
N ASP A 34 23.55 -1.89 25.60
CA ASP A 34 24.79 -2.59 25.29
C ASP A 34 24.50 -3.89 24.53
N GLU A 35 23.43 -4.59 24.92
CA GLU A 35 22.96 -5.79 24.22
C GLU A 35 22.56 -5.51 22.76
N LYS A 36 21.90 -4.37 22.51
CA LYS A 36 21.56 -3.92 21.14
C LYS A 36 22.82 -3.69 20.29
N ILE A 37 23.88 -3.13 20.88
CA ILE A 37 25.17 -2.96 20.19
C ILE A 37 25.83 -4.31 19.92
N ALA A 38 25.79 -5.24 20.88
CA ALA A 38 26.36 -6.57 20.71
C ALA A 38 25.66 -7.35 19.58
N ASP A 39 24.34 -7.22 19.44
CA ASP A 39 23.58 -7.83 18.34
C ASP A 39 23.92 -7.20 16.98
N TRP A 40 23.99 -5.86 16.91
CA TRP A 40 24.47 -5.17 15.72
C TRP A 40 25.88 -5.65 15.33
N ALA A 41 26.79 -5.78 16.30
CA ALA A 41 28.18 -6.18 16.07
C ALA A 41 28.27 -7.61 15.52
N SER A 42 27.45 -8.52 16.05
CA SER A 42 27.27 -9.87 15.52
C SER A 42 26.79 -9.90 14.09
N TYR A 43 25.75 -9.13 13.81
CA TYR A 43 25.22 -9.10 12.47
C TYR A 43 26.21 -8.47 11.48
N PHE A 44 26.91 -7.42 11.89
CA PHE A 44 27.99 -6.83 11.09
C PHE A 44 29.11 -7.85 10.83
N HIS A 45 29.55 -8.61 11.84
CA HIS A 45 30.51 -9.70 11.65
C HIS A 45 30.00 -10.76 10.67
N HIS A 46 28.73 -11.19 10.80
CA HIS A 46 28.11 -12.13 9.87
C HIS A 46 28.16 -11.63 8.43
N LYS A 47 27.82 -10.36 8.18
CA LYS A 47 27.86 -9.75 6.84
C LYS A 47 29.27 -9.67 6.28
N ARG A 48 30.25 -9.25 7.09
CA ARG A 48 31.66 -9.25 6.67
C ARG A 48 32.16 -10.65 6.29
N ALA A 49 31.82 -11.66 7.11
CA ALA A 49 32.18 -13.05 6.85
C ALA A 49 31.51 -13.58 5.57
N ARG A 50 30.24 -13.23 5.33
CA ARG A 50 29.52 -13.60 4.11
C ARG A 50 30.15 -12.99 2.87
N ALA A 51 30.48 -11.69 2.91
CA ALA A 51 31.18 -11.01 1.83
C ALA A 51 32.53 -11.67 1.52
N ALA A 52 33.37 -11.91 2.53
CA ALA A 52 34.66 -12.57 2.37
C ALA A 52 34.53 -13.98 1.77
N GLY A 53 33.53 -14.76 2.21
CA GLY A 53 33.24 -16.09 1.68
C GLY A 53 32.81 -16.10 0.21
N LEU A 54 32.05 -15.10 -0.24
CA LEU A 54 31.66 -14.97 -1.64
C LEU A 54 32.83 -14.56 -2.54
N LEU A 55 33.70 -13.68 -2.05
CA LEU A 55 34.97 -13.36 -2.73
C LEU A 55 35.85 -14.62 -2.86
N LEU A 56 35.85 -15.49 -1.84
CA LEU A 56 36.57 -16.75 -1.89
C LEU A 56 35.98 -17.67 -2.97
N ALA A 57 34.67 -17.79 -3.04
CA ALA A 57 34.00 -18.56 -4.09
C ALA A 57 34.33 -18.02 -5.50
N ILE A 58 34.42 -16.69 -5.67
CA ILE A 58 34.87 -16.08 -6.94
C ILE A 58 36.32 -16.44 -7.24
N LYS A 59 37.22 -16.34 -6.26
CA LYS A 59 38.64 -16.72 -6.39
C LYS A 59 38.79 -18.18 -6.78
N GLU A 60 38.04 -19.08 -6.15
CA GLU A 60 38.02 -20.51 -6.48
C GLU A 60 37.49 -20.75 -7.89
N ARG A 61 36.40 -20.08 -8.27
CA ARG A 61 35.87 -20.14 -9.64
C ARG A 61 36.91 -19.75 -10.68
N SER A 62 37.72 -18.72 -10.43
CA SER A 62 38.79 -18.30 -11.35
C SER A 62 40.00 -19.26 -11.39
N LEU A 63 40.22 -20.05 -10.33
CA LEU A 63 41.30 -21.03 -10.29
C LEU A 63 40.92 -22.34 -10.99
N TYR A 64 39.64 -22.73 -10.95
CA TYR A 64 39.14 -24.01 -11.44
C TYR A 64 38.26 -23.91 -12.70
N GLY A 65 37.85 -22.69 -13.10
CA GLY A 65 37.01 -22.45 -14.27
C GLY A 65 37.79 -22.28 -15.58
N GLU A 66 37.07 -22.35 -16.70
CA GLU A 66 37.64 -22.18 -18.06
C GLU A 66 37.96 -20.71 -18.41
N SER A 67 37.49 -19.74 -17.62
CA SER A 67 37.73 -18.30 -17.81
C SER A 67 38.47 -17.69 -16.61
N PRO A 68 39.70 -17.19 -16.80
CA PRO A 68 40.52 -16.63 -15.73
C PRO A 68 40.12 -15.18 -15.45
N TRP A 69 39.45 -14.96 -14.31
CA TRP A 69 39.08 -13.65 -13.73
C TRP A 69 38.13 -12.80 -14.60
N LEU A 70 37.26 -12.00 -13.97
CA LEU A 70 36.40 -11.06 -14.70
C LEU A 70 37.08 -9.72 -14.96
N MET A 71 38.11 -9.40 -14.16
CA MET A 71 38.96 -8.24 -14.36
C MET A 71 40.44 -8.61 -14.31
N ASN A 72 41.25 -7.95 -15.15
CA ASN A 72 42.70 -8.11 -15.15
C ASN A 72 43.38 -7.18 -14.11
N ALA A 73 44.72 -7.29 -13.99
CA ALA A 73 45.49 -6.50 -13.01
C ALA A 73 45.42 -4.98 -13.25
N GLU A 74 45.19 -4.55 -14.50
CA GLU A 74 45.02 -3.14 -14.86
C GLU A 74 43.59 -2.62 -14.62
N GLY A 75 42.69 -3.47 -14.10
CA GLY A 75 41.31 -3.11 -13.84
C GLY A 75 40.45 -2.97 -15.10
N ARG A 76 40.76 -3.75 -16.15
CA ARG A 76 39.91 -3.91 -17.34
C ARG A 76 39.04 -5.14 -17.21
N TRP A 77 37.81 -5.04 -17.68
CA TRP A 77 36.90 -6.18 -17.82
C TRP A 77 37.40 -7.15 -18.92
N VAL A 78 37.28 -8.46 -18.71
CA VAL A 78 37.85 -9.50 -19.60
C VAL A 78 36.90 -10.66 -19.93
N LEU A 79 35.60 -10.54 -19.64
CA LEU A 79 34.62 -11.58 -19.99
C LEU A 79 34.39 -11.63 -21.51
N PRO A 80 34.56 -12.79 -22.19
CA PRO A 80 34.34 -12.88 -23.63
C PRO A 80 32.85 -12.74 -24.01
N GLY A 81 32.52 -11.79 -24.89
CA GLY A 81 31.16 -11.64 -25.45
C GLY A 81 30.77 -10.19 -25.75
N SER A 82 29.54 -9.98 -26.26
CA SER A 82 29.02 -8.63 -26.60
C SER A 82 28.85 -7.70 -25.41
N GLU A 83 28.79 -8.23 -24.18
CA GLU A 83 28.64 -7.44 -22.96
C GLU A 83 29.95 -6.79 -22.50
N GLU A 84 31.12 -7.27 -22.99
CA GLU A 84 32.44 -6.78 -22.59
C GLU A 84 32.60 -5.28 -22.86
N GLU A 85 32.23 -4.85 -24.07
CA GLU A 85 32.34 -3.45 -24.50
C GLU A 85 31.45 -2.54 -23.66
N ASN A 86 30.24 -3.01 -23.30
CA ASN A 86 29.28 -2.25 -22.49
C ASN A 86 29.78 -2.07 -21.05
N VAL A 87 30.30 -3.14 -20.43
CA VAL A 87 30.83 -3.10 -19.07
C VAL A 87 32.07 -2.22 -19.01
N GLU A 88 33.04 -2.43 -19.90
CA GLU A 88 34.29 -1.66 -19.88
C GLU A 88 34.04 -0.17 -20.15
N ALA A 89 33.18 0.18 -21.10
CA ALA A 89 32.80 1.57 -21.38
C ALA A 89 32.17 2.24 -20.14
N PHE A 90 31.31 1.51 -19.41
CA PHE A 90 30.74 1.99 -18.16
C PHE A 90 31.83 2.20 -17.08
N LEU A 91 32.72 1.22 -16.89
CA LEU A 91 33.78 1.30 -15.89
C LEU A 91 34.82 2.39 -16.18
N GLN A 92 35.00 2.80 -17.43
CA GLN A 92 35.86 3.95 -17.77
C GLN A 92 35.30 5.26 -17.21
N GLN A 93 33.96 5.40 -17.19
CA GLN A 93 33.27 6.58 -16.69
C GLN A 93 33.10 6.57 -15.16
N HIS A 94 33.11 5.39 -14.53
CA HIS A 94 32.83 5.22 -13.10
C HIS A 94 33.98 4.54 -12.34
N GLN A 95 34.98 5.35 -11.95
CA GLN A 95 36.22 4.86 -11.34
C GLN A 95 36.05 4.25 -9.94
N SER A 96 35.09 4.72 -9.14
CA SER A 96 34.76 4.14 -7.82
C SER A 96 34.26 2.71 -7.95
N ILE A 97 33.33 2.46 -8.88
CA ILE A 97 32.81 1.13 -9.20
C ILE A 97 33.94 0.24 -9.75
N ARG A 98 34.78 0.76 -10.65
CA ARG A 98 35.95 0.02 -11.18
C ARG A 98 36.91 -0.45 -10.08
N LYS A 99 37.26 0.43 -9.14
CA LYS A 99 38.15 0.08 -8.01
C LYS A 99 37.53 -1.00 -7.12
N TRP A 100 36.24 -0.89 -6.85
CA TRP A 100 35.53 -1.89 -6.05
C TRP A 100 35.49 -3.25 -6.75
N LEU A 101 35.11 -3.30 -8.03
CA LEU A 101 35.10 -4.54 -8.80
C LEU A 101 36.50 -5.17 -8.89
N LEU A 102 37.56 -4.38 -9.09
CA LEU A 102 38.93 -4.92 -9.11
C LEU A 102 39.28 -5.64 -7.79
N ALA A 103 38.81 -5.15 -6.65
CA ALA A 103 39.03 -5.78 -5.36
C ALA A 103 38.16 -7.05 -5.13
N VAL A 104 37.02 -7.16 -5.83
CA VAL A 104 36.09 -8.30 -5.72
C VAL A 104 36.41 -9.41 -6.73
N VAL A 105 36.71 -9.05 -7.98
CA VAL A 105 36.82 -9.98 -9.13
C VAL A 105 38.12 -9.85 -9.94
N GLY A 106 39.09 -9.12 -9.42
CA GLY A 106 40.43 -9.05 -9.99
C GLY A 106 41.25 -10.33 -9.76
N PRO A 107 42.53 -10.33 -10.19
CA PRO A 107 43.42 -11.49 -10.04
C PRO A 107 43.79 -11.80 -8.57
N THR A 108 43.59 -10.84 -7.67
CA THR A 108 43.89 -10.94 -6.24
C THR A 108 42.72 -10.36 -5.45
N PRO A 109 41.58 -11.08 -5.33
CA PRO A 109 40.45 -10.62 -4.53
C PRO A 109 40.85 -10.41 -3.07
N ASP A 110 40.44 -9.29 -2.50
CA ASP A 110 40.80 -8.89 -1.13
C ASP A 110 39.57 -8.29 -0.44
N ALA A 111 39.11 -8.93 0.64
CA ALA A 111 37.90 -8.54 1.34
C ALA A 111 38.03 -7.18 2.06
N SER A 112 39.23 -6.84 2.56
CA SER A 112 39.46 -5.55 3.21
C SER A 112 39.44 -4.41 2.19
N LEU A 113 40.10 -4.59 1.04
CA LEU A 113 40.11 -3.60 -0.04
C LEU A 113 38.72 -3.47 -0.66
N ALA A 114 38.00 -4.58 -0.84
CA ALA A 114 36.64 -4.56 -1.36
C ALA A 114 35.68 -3.81 -0.43
N HIS A 115 35.76 -4.04 0.89
CA HIS A 115 34.95 -3.32 1.87
C HIS A 115 35.23 -1.82 1.86
N GLU A 116 36.50 -1.42 1.86
CA GLU A 116 36.87 -0.01 1.84
C GLU A 116 36.49 0.67 0.51
N ALA A 117 36.62 -0.03 -0.62
CA ALA A 117 36.17 0.48 -1.92
C ALA A 117 34.63 0.60 -1.99
N ALA A 118 33.88 -0.33 -1.41
CA ALA A 118 32.43 -0.24 -1.27
C ALA A 118 32.02 0.94 -0.39
N PHE A 119 32.71 1.15 0.74
CA PHE A 119 32.50 2.31 1.61
C PHE A 119 32.76 3.62 0.86
N GLN A 120 33.83 3.69 0.06
CA GLN A 120 34.13 4.87 -0.76
C GLN A 120 33.06 5.09 -1.84
N LEU A 121 32.55 4.02 -2.47
CA LEU A 121 31.45 4.10 -3.43
C LEU A 121 30.18 4.69 -2.78
N LEU A 122 29.82 4.26 -1.57
CA LEU A 122 28.68 4.82 -0.83
C LEU A 122 28.83 6.34 -0.55
N ASN A 123 30.07 6.85 -0.51
CA ASN A 123 30.38 8.26 -0.32
C ASN A 123 30.67 9.02 -1.64
N ASP A 124 30.48 8.38 -2.80
CA ASP A 124 30.57 8.99 -4.12
C ASP A 124 29.17 9.14 -4.73
N PRO A 125 28.53 10.33 -4.65
CA PRO A 125 27.13 10.48 -5.02
C PRO A 125 26.78 10.08 -6.45
N LYS A 126 27.69 10.35 -7.39
CA LYS A 126 27.53 9.96 -8.80
C LYS A 126 27.80 8.48 -9.00
N GLY A 127 28.81 7.95 -8.31
CA GLY A 127 29.16 6.53 -8.35
C GLY A 127 28.01 5.66 -7.86
N ILE A 128 27.47 5.93 -6.68
CA ILE A 128 26.37 5.12 -6.13
C ILE A 128 25.08 5.28 -6.95
N PHE A 129 24.76 6.48 -7.47
CA PHE A 129 23.65 6.66 -8.39
C PHE A 129 23.84 5.79 -9.64
N ALA A 130 25.01 5.86 -10.28
CA ALA A 130 25.30 5.09 -11.48
C ALA A 130 25.27 3.58 -11.21
N PHE A 131 25.70 3.15 -10.02
CA PHE A 131 25.60 1.75 -9.61
C PHE A 131 24.13 1.29 -9.56
N VAL A 132 23.28 2.00 -8.82
CA VAL A 132 21.87 1.64 -8.63
C VAL A 132 21.06 1.78 -9.93
N ALA A 133 21.22 2.90 -10.64
CA ALA A 133 20.39 3.23 -11.80
C ALA A 133 20.79 2.47 -13.07
N ASN A 134 22.09 2.17 -13.26
CA ASN A 134 22.61 1.66 -14.53
C ASN A 134 23.33 0.32 -14.36
N PHE A 135 24.27 0.22 -13.41
CA PHE A 135 25.14 -0.95 -13.29
C PHE A 135 24.38 -2.20 -12.85
N MET A 136 23.43 -2.08 -11.92
CA MET A 136 22.59 -3.22 -11.53
C MET A 136 21.80 -3.81 -12.71
N GLY A 137 21.36 -2.98 -13.66
CA GLY A 137 20.70 -3.45 -14.89
C GLY A 137 21.66 -4.23 -15.79
N LEU A 138 22.88 -3.71 -15.98
CA LEU A 138 23.96 -4.38 -16.72
C LEU A 138 24.36 -5.71 -16.05
N MET A 139 24.39 -5.76 -14.72
CA MET A 139 24.68 -7.00 -13.98
C MET A 139 23.64 -8.10 -14.25
N ARG A 140 22.38 -7.74 -14.49
CA ARG A 140 21.33 -8.70 -14.86
C ARG A 140 21.55 -9.27 -16.27
N THR A 141 22.12 -8.52 -17.21
CA THR A 141 22.40 -9.02 -18.58
C THR A 141 23.53 -10.05 -18.59
N LEU A 142 24.48 -9.93 -17.65
CA LEU A 142 25.59 -10.89 -17.49
C LEU A 142 25.13 -12.26 -16.95
N ASN A 143 23.98 -12.33 -16.27
CA ASN A 143 23.43 -13.54 -15.66
C ASN A 143 24.43 -14.29 -14.74
N ASP A 144 25.34 -13.55 -14.07
CA ASP A 144 26.30 -14.09 -13.11
C ASP A 144 25.78 -13.89 -11.67
N PHE A 145 25.03 -14.87 -11.18
CA PHE A 145 24.43 -14.83 -9.84
C PHE A 145 25.48 -14.72 -8.72
N LEU A 146 26.63 -15.41 -8.86
CA LEU A 146 27.67 -15.37 -7.84
C LEU A 146 28.29 -13.97 -7.73
N LEU A 147 28.53 -13.30 -8.86
CA LEU A 147 29.01 -11.92 -8.87
C LEU A 147 27.97 -10.96 -8.27
N ALA A 148 26.70 -11.07 -8.68
CA ALA A 148 25.64 -10.23 -8.15
C ALA A 148 25.53 -10.34 -6.62
N GLU A 149 25.55 -11.56 -6.10
CA GLU A 149 25.50 -11.85 -4.66
C GLU A 149 26.75 -11.33 -3.93
N ALA A 150 27.95 -11.49 -4.50
CA ALA A 150 29.19 -10.97 -3.91
C ALA A 150 29.18 -9.43 -3.79
N LEU A 151 28.72 -8.73 -4.83
CA LEU A 151 28.59 -7.27 -4.81
C LEU A 151 27.54 -6.82 -3.82
N GLN A 152 26.38 -7.49 -3.78
CA GLN A 152 25.32 -7.17 -2.83
C GLN A 152 25.81 -7.32 -1.38
N GLN A 153 26.37 -8.48 -1.01
CA GLN A 153 26.84 -8.70 0.36
C GLN A 153 28.01 -7.80 0.74
N SER A 154 28.92 -7.49 -0.20
CA SER A 154 30.01 -6.54 0.03
C SER A 154 29.49 -5.12 0.31
N LEU A 155 28.45 -4.68 -0.40
CA LEU A 155 27.89 -3.34 -0.25
C LEU A 155 27.00 -3.23 1.00
N GLU A 156 26.22 -4.27 1.30
CA GLU A 156 25.45 -4.38 2.55
C GLU A 156 26.37 -4.41 3.78
N ALA A 157 27.52 -5.08 3.72
CA ALA A 157 28.52 -5.02 4.78
C ALA A 157 29.04 -3.58 4.98
N ALA A 158 29.30 -2.85 3.89
CA ALA A 158 29.73 -1.45 3.96
C ALA A 158 28.65 -0.54 4.56
N LEU A 159 27.37 -0.74 4.25
CA LEU A 159 26.25 0.04 4.80
C LEU A 159 26.11 -0.08 6.33
N ILE A 160 26.50 -1.23 6.90
CA ILE A 160 26.37 -1.51 8.34
C ILE A 160 27.58 -1.01 9.13
N ASP A 161 28.66 -0.61 8.46
CA ASP A 161 29.92 -0.17 9.08
C ASP A 161 29.68 0.87 10.19
N SER A 162 30.44 0.76 11.28
CA SER A 162 30.33 1.65 12.44
C SER A 162 30.51 3.13 12.11
N ARG A 163 31.28 3.44 11.06
CA ARG A 163 31.47 4.81 10.54
C ARG A 163 30.17 5.44 10.04
N ILE A 164 29.19 4.61 9.66
CA ILE A 164 27.87 5.04 9.17
C ILE A 164 26.82 4.84 10.26
N THR A 165 26.75 3.64 10.83
CA THR A 165 25.66 3.25 11.73
C THR A 165 25.87 3.69 13.17
N ASP A 166 27.05 4.18 13.54
CA ASP A 166 27.40 4.56 14.92
C ASP A 166 27.07 3.42 15.90
N LEU A 167 27.66 2.24 15.63
CA LEU A 167 27.43 1.01 16.40
C LEU A 167 25.95 0.58 16.42
N GLY A 168 25.26 0.70 15.29
CA GLY A 168 23.84 0.33 15.19
C GLY A 168 22.86 1.34 15.81
N ARG A 169 23.29 2.56 16.12
CA ARG A 169 22.39 3.64 16.60
C ARG A 169 21.74 4.41 15.45
N LYS A 170 22.22 4.23 14.22
CA LYS A 170 21.78 4.94 13.04
C LYS A 170 21.48 3.97 11.91
N ARG A 171 20.33 4.17 11.25
CA ARG A 171 19.97 3.48 10.02
C ARG A 171 20.49 4.27 8.81
N PRO A 172 21.25 3.64 7.89
CA PRO A 172 21.66 4.30 6.65
C PRO A 172 20.50 4.39 5.66
N TRP A 173 20.56 5.36 4.76
CA TRP A 173 19.68 5.47 3.60
C TRP A 173 20.32 6.34 2.51
N LEU A 174 19.79 6.28 1.29
CA LEU A 174 20.31 7.00 0.13
C LEU A 174 19.30 8.04 -0.32
N LYS A 175 19.63 9.32 -0.19
CA LYS A 175 18.79 10.43 -0.60
C LYS A 175 18.98 10.76 -2.06
N ASN A 176 17.91 10.80 -2.84
CA ASN A 176 17.96 11.33 -4.19
C ASN A 176 18.01 12.87 -4.15
N ILE A 177 19.15 13.43 -4.53
CA ILE A 177 19.38 14.89 -4.56
C ILE A 177 19.21 15.48 -5.96
N GLY A 178 18.76 14.67 -6.93
CA GLY A 178 18.63 15.04 -8.34
C GLY A 178 19.97 14.99 -9.09
N ASN A 179 19.97 15.42 -10.35
CA ASN A 179 21.17 15.50 -11.21
C ASN A 179 21.99 14.19 -11.32
N SER A 180 21.32 13.04 -11.23
CA SER A 180 21.97 11.72 -11.26
C SER A 180 22.95 11.51 -10.09
N GLU A 181 22.55 11.94 -8.88
CA GLU A 181 23.33 11.79 -7.65
C GLU A 181 22.46 11.24 -6.50
N LEU A 182 23.02 10.34 -5.68
CA LEU A 182 22.44 9.90 -4.41
C LEU A 182 23.39 10.21 -3.25
N GLU A 183 22.89 10.78 -2.16
CA GLU A 183 23.68 11.12 -0.97
C GLU A 183 23.44 10.09 0.15
N LEU A 184 24.50 9.51 0.71
CA LEU A 184 24.39 8.67 1.91
C LEU A 184 24.01 9.52 3.12
N CYS A 185 22.88 9.18 3.72
CA CYS A 185 22.31 9.84 4.89
C CYS A 185 22.06 8.82 6.01
N THR A 186 21.74 9.33 7.20
CA THR A 186 21.41 8.48 8.35
C THR A 186 20.17 8.98 9.10
N ILE A 187 19.46 8.06 9.73
CA ILE A 187 18.34 8.32 10.65
C ILE A 187 18.77 7.81 12.03
N ASN A 188 18.66 8.64 13.07
CA ASN A 188 18.88 8.17 14.43
C ASN A 188 17.75 7.22 14.82
N LEU A 189 18.09 6.03 15.30
CA LEU A 189 17.13 5.07 15.83
C LEU A 189 16.79 5.45 17.28
N ASP A 190 15.53 5.27 17.66
CA ASP A 190 15.09 5.52 19.04
C ASP A 190 15.72 4.49 19.99
N SER A 191 16.29 4.95 21.10
CA SER A 191 16.92 4.06 22.10
C SER A 191 15.94 3.10 22.76
N GLY A 192 14.65 3.46 22.79
CA GLY A 192 13.55 2.67 23.34
C GLY A 192 12.99 1.62 22.37
N CYS A 193 13.49 1.54 21.14
CA CYS A 193 13.09 0.50 20.19
C CYS A 193 13.35 -0.91 20.77
N PRO A 194 12.41 -1.87 20.64
CA PRO A 194 12.63 -3.23 21.12
C PRO A 194 13.86 -3.87 20.47
N ARG A 195 14.61 -4.64 21.26
CA ARG A 195 15.83 -5.33 20.82
C ARG A 195 15.58 -6.25 19.61
N ASP A 196 14.51 -7.05 19.64
CA ASP A 196 14.17 -7.99 18.57
C ASP A 196 13.80 -7.28 17.25
N ASP A 197 13.14 -6.12 17.33
CA ASP A 197 12.77 -5.35 16.15
C ASP A 197 14.01 -4.66 15.53
N LEU A 198 15.01 -4.28 16.35
CA LEU A 198 16.30 -3.81 15.87
C LEU A 198 17.12 -4.93 15.21
N ASP A 199 17.16 -6.12 15.81
CA ASP A 199 17.79 -7.29 15.18
C ASP A 199 17.13 -7.60 13.81
N THR A 200 15.80 -7.49 13.74
CA THR A 200 15.05 -7.61 12.48
C THR A 200 15.45 -6.54 11.47
N LEU A 201 15.54 -5.27 11.87
CA LEU A 201 16.01 -4.17 11.01
C LEU A 201 17.36 -4.49 10.37
N TRP A 202 18.32 -4.99 11.15
CA TRP A 202 19.63 -5.33 10.61
C TRP A 202 19.55 -6.51 9.63
N ARG A 203 18.77 -7.53 9.96
CA ARG A 203 18.62 -8.74 9.15
C ARG A 203 17.95 -8.53 7.80
N SER A 204 16.90 -7.71 7.74
CA SER A 204 16.07 -7.60 6.53
C SER A 204 15.77 -6.17 6.08
N GLY A 205 16.07 -5.14 6.88
CA GLY A 205 15.72 -3.75 6.59
C GLY A 205 16.74 -2.95 5.77
N LEU A 206 17.71 -3.62 5.14
CA LEU A 206 18.83 -2.99 4.41
C LEU A 206 18.86 -3.33 2.92
N GLN A 207 17.76 -3.85 2.37
CA GLN A 207 17.67 -4.06 0.92
C GLN A 207 17.65 -2.72 0.18
N PHE A 208 18.29 -2.65 -0.99
CA PHE A 208 18.47 -1.40 -1.75
C PHE A 208 17.17 -0.64 -2.01
N GLY A 209 16.09 -1.34 -2.37
CA GLY A 209 14.78 -0.72 -2.60
C GLY A 209 14.24 0.03 -1.38
N ASP A 210 14.57 -0.44 -0.17
CA ASP A 210 14.14 0.15 1.10
C ASP A 210 15.06 1.26 1.61
N LEU A 211 16.21 1.46 0.96
CA LEU A 211 17.18 2.50 1.31
C LEU A 211 16.99 3.78 0.49
N LEU A 212 16.45 3.68 -0.72
CA LEU A 212 16.21 4.84 -1.59
C LEU A 212 15.15 5.76 -1.00
N ASP A 213 15.54 7.00 -0.76
CA ASP A 213 14.75 8.04 -0.12
C ASP A 213 14.14 7.64 1.24
N ALA A 214 14.69 6.61 1.90
CA ALA A 214 14.10 6.03 3.10
C ALA A 214 13.84 7.06 4.22
N GLY A 215 14.73 8.03 4.40
CA GLY A 215 14.57 9.11 5.40
C GLY A 215 13.53 10.16 5.06
N GLU A 216 12.94 10.12 3.87
CA GLU A 216 11.72 10.88 3.57
C GLU A 216 10.51 10.24 4.27
N TRP A 217 10.45 8.90 4.39
CA TRP A 217 9.26 8.18 4.85
C TRP A 217 9.38 7.53 6.23
N PHE A 218 10.60 7.16 6.64
CA PHE A 218 10.89 6.48 7.90
C PHE A 218 11.40 7.45 8.95
N GLY A 219 10.85 7.34 10.15
CA GLY A 219 11.33 8.01 11.36
C GLY A 219 12.14 7.07 12.27
N PRO A 220 12.58 7.60 13.43
CA PRO A 220 13.40 6.86 14.42
C PRO A 220 12.79 5.56 14.96
N THR A 221 11.47 5.41 14.88
CA THR A 221 10.70 4.30 15.44
C THR A 221 10.09 3.40 14.37
N ASP A 222 10.30 3.69 13.08
CA ASP A 222 9.75 2.87 12.01
C ASP A 222 10.67 1.66 11.75
N LEU A 223 10.24 0.50 12.23
CA LEU A 223 10.96 -0.77 12.16
C LEU A 223 10.21 -1.77 11.28
N PRO A 224 10.92 -2.62 10.51
CA PRO A 224 10.28 -3.60 9.66
C PRO A 224 9.64 -4.73 10.47
N ALA A 225 8.55 -5.29 9.97
CA ALA A 225 7.99 -6.52 10.48
C ALA A 225 8.94 -7.70 10.17
N ALA A 226 9.07 -8.63 11.11
CA ALA A 226 9.94 -9.78 10.94
C ALA A 226 9.49 -10.64 9.74
N PRO A 227 10.39 -10.97 8.78
CA PRO A 227 10.03 -11.76 7.61
C PRO A 227 9.37 -13.10 7.97
N SER A 228 9.84 -13.76 9.03
CA SER A 228 9.22 -15.00 9.53
C SER A 228 7.76 -14.82 9.93
N VAL A 229 7.44 -13.74 10.64
CA VAL A 229 6.08 -13.41 11.09
C VAL A 229 5.19 -13.05 9.90
N VAL A 230 5.72 -12.29 8.93
CA VAL A 230 4.98 -11.94 7.71
C VAL A 230 4.71 -13.18 6.86
N ASN A 231 5.71 -14.03 6.65
CA ASN A 231 5.59 -15.27 5.90
C ASN A 231 4.58 -16.23 6.55
N GLU A 232 4.65 -16.42 7.87
CA GLU A 232 3.68 -17.24 8.62
C GLU A 232 2.26 -16.68 8.50
N ALA A 233 2.09 -15.36 8.66
CA ALA A 233 0.77 -14.72 8.58
C ALA A 233 0.15 -14.76 7.17
N LEU A 234 0.97 -14.94 6.14
CA LEU A 234 0.54 -14.98 4.73
C LEU A 234 0.70 -16.38 4.11
N GLU A 235 1.07 -17.39 4.89
CA GLU A 235 1.40 -18.74 4.40
C GLU A 235 0.23 -19.37 3.65
N SER A 236 -0.99 -19.17 4.15
CA SER A 236 -2.22 -19.74 3.59
C SER A 236 -2.86 -18.87 2.49
N VAL A 237 -2.30 -17.71 2.16
CA VAL A 237 -2.87 -16.82 1.14
C VAL A 237 -2.79 -17.52 -0.21
N ARG A 238 -3.93 -17.58 -0.91
CA ARG A 238 -4.06 -18.08 -2.27
C ARG A 238 -4.97 -17.13 -3.03
N ILE A 239 -4.60 -16.77 -4.25
CA ILE A 239 -5.45 -15.94 -5.11
C ILE A 239 -6.44 -16.83 -5.86
N GLU A 240 -7.61 -16.27 -6.17
CA GLU A 240 -8.54 -16.89 -7.11
C GLU A 240 -8.11 -16.50 -8.54
N GLY A 241 -7.69 -17.47 -9.34
CA GLY A 241 -7.18 -17.25 -10.71
C GLY A 241 -5.66 -17.41 -10.83
N SER A 242 -5.06 -16.76 -11.82
CA SER A 242 -3.61 -16.81 -12.05
C SER A 242 -2.89 -15.61 -11.45
N ILE A 243 -1.61 -15.79 -11.09
CA ILE A 243 -0.74 -14.72 -10.56
C ILE A 243 -0.58 -13.63 -11.61
N GLU A 244 -0.46 -14.01 -12.88
CA GLU A 244 -0.35 -13.10 -14.01
C GLU A 244 -1.61 -12.22 -14.15
N ASP A 245 -2.81 -12.78 -14.00
CA ASP A 245 -4.06 -12.01 -14.06
C ASP A 245 -4.16 -11.00 -12.91
N ALA A 246 -3.80 -11.41 -11.70
CA ALA A 246 -3.79 -10.54 -10.52
C ALA A 246 -2.78 -9.40 -10.68
N PHE A 247 -1.59 -9.69 -11.19
CA PHE A 247 -0.57 -8.69 -11.47
C PHE A 247 -1.00 -7.74 -12.58
N CYS A 248 -1.56 -8.26 -13.68
CA CYS A 248 -2.14 -7.45 -14.75
C CYS A 248 -3.24 -6.54 -14.22
N ARG A 249 -4.05 -7.01 -13.27
CA ARG A 249 -5.09 -6.21 -12.64
C ARG A 249 -4.52 -5.09 -11.77
N ALA A 250 -3.46 -5.36 -11.00
CA ALA A 250 -2.75 -4.35 -10.23
C ALA A 250 -2.19 -3.26 -11.17
N GLN A 251 -1.53 -3.67 -12.26
CA GLN A 251 -1.02 -2.77 -13.29
C GLN A 251 -2.12 -1.90 -13.92
N GLN A 252 -3.26 -2.49 -14.30
CA GLN A 252 -4.40 -1.72 -14.84
C GLN A 252 -4.90 -0.64 -13.88
N LEU A 253 -4.97 -0.95 -12.57
CA LEU A 253 -5.36 0.02 -11.55
C LEU A 253 -4.36 1.18 -11.45
N LEU A 254 -3.06 0.88 -11.55
CA LEU A 254 -2.00 1.89 -11.53
C LEU A 254 -1.99 2.74 -12.81
N TYR A 255 -2.20 2.14 -13.98
CA TYR A 255 -2.39 2.88 -15.23
C TYR A 255 -3.59 3.83 -15.14
N GLU A 256 -4.72 3.36 -14.63
CA GLU A 256 -5.88 4.22 -14.37
C GLU A 256 -5.51 5.36 -13.42
N ALA A 257 -4.76 5.06 -12.36
CA ALA A 257 -4.33 6.05 -11.37
C ALA A 257 -3.38 7.11 -11.96
N GLN A 258 -2.50 6.72 -12.89
CA GLN A 258 -1.59 7.60 -13.61
C GLN A 258 -2.34 8.50 -14.61
N GLU A 259 -3.18 7.91 -15.46
CA GLU A 259 -3.90 8.62 -16.54
C GLU A 259 -5.04 9.50 -16.01
N SER A 260 -5.76 9.03 -14.98
CA SER A 260 -6.95 9.71 -14.44
C SER A 260 -6.68 10.43 -13.12
N ARG A 261 -5.41 10.77 -12.86
CA ARG A 261 -4.97 11.45 -11.64
C ARG A 261 -5.66 12.79 -11.45
N GLN A 262 -6.45 12.92 -10.38
CA GLN A 262 -7.17 14.16 -10.03
C GLN A 262 -6.83 14.69 -8.63
N TRP A 263 -6.26 13.84 -7.77
CA TRP A 263 -5.94 14.15 -6.37
C TRP A 263 -4.55 13.63 -6.00
N SER A 264 -4.12 13.92 -4.77
CA SER A 264 -2.92 13.40 -4.13
C SER A 264 -3.28 12.65 -2.85
N VAL A 265 -2.36 11.80 -2.40
CA VAL A 265 -2.45 11.12 -1.11
C VAL A 265 -2.00 12.10 -0.02
N PRO A 266 -2.77 12.28 1.07
CA PRO A 266 -2.29 13.04 2.22
C PRO A 266 -1.07 12.34 2.83
N TRP A 267 -0.02 13.10 3.13
CA TRP A 267 1.21 12.56 3.69
C TRP A 267 0.98 11.70 4.93
N GLY A 268 1.46 10.45 4.92
CA GLY A 268 1.27 9.50 6.01
C GLY A 268 -0.18 9.05 6.20
N ALA A 269 -1.00 9.11 5.15
CA ALA A 269 -2.40 8.69 5.23
C ALA A 269 -2.50 7.22 5.68
N ARG A 270 -3.21 7.00 6.79
CA ARG A 270 -3.46 5.66 7.34
C ARG A 270 -4.78 5.11 6.82
N VAL A 271 -4.69 4.06 6.00
CA VAL A 271 -5.83 3.29 5.50
C VAL A 271 -6.00 2.05 6.35
N GLN A 272 -7.21 1.83 6.88
CA GLN A 272 -7.52 0.59 7.60
C GLN A 272 -7.63 -0.56 6.58
N ILE A 273 -6.91 -1.64 6.86
CA ILE A 273 -6.97 -2.91 6.11
C ILE A 273 -7.08 -4.06 7.12
N GLN A 274 -7.35 -5.27 6.64
CA GLN A 274 -7.31 -6.48 7.45
C GLN A 274 -6.81 -7.62 6.56
N PHE A 275 -5.50 -7.79 6.46
CA PHE A 275 -4.91 -8.76 5.55
C PHE A 275 -3.65 -9.38 6.16
N GLY A 276 -3.67 -10.70 6.37
CA GLY A 276 -2.64 -11.37 7.18
C GLY A 276 -2.56 -10.77 8.58
N SER A 277 -1.35 -10.43 9.01
CA SER A 277 -1.06 -9.72 10.26
C SER A 277 -1.25 -8.20 10.18
N PHE A 278 -1.52 -7.65 8.99
CA PHE A 278 -1.58 -6.22 8.78
C PHE A 278 -2.98 -5.64 9.07
N VAL A 279 -3.01 -4.59 9.87
CA VAL A 279 -4.23 -3.89 10.33
C VAL A 279 -4.39 -2.49 9.71
N ALA A 280 -3.33 -1.97 9.10
CA ALA A 280 -3.34 -0.70 8.40
C ALA A 280 -2.31 -0.64 7.28
N MET A 281 -2.49 0.30 6.37
CA MET A 281 -1.48 0.70 5.39
C MET A 281 -1.26 2.20 5.51
N ARG A 282 -0.01 2.61 5.72
CA ARG A 282 0.41 4.02 5.75
C ARG A 282 1.06 4.35 4.41
N ILE A 283 0.69 5.47 3.80
CA ILE A 283 1.15 5.82 2.45
C ILE A 283 1.82 7.18 2.44
N PHE A 284 2.94 7.26 1.74
CA PHE A 284 3.65 8.49 1.41
C PHE A 284 3.77 8.66 -0.10
N GLU A 285 3.83 9.90 -0.55
CA GLU A 285 3.89 10.24 -1.96
C GLU A 285 4.86 11.40 -2.18
N LYS A 286 5.84 11.23 -3.09
CA LYS A 286 6.74 12.28 -3.56
C LYS A 286 6.98 12.10 -5.06
N ASP A 287 6.68 13.13 -5.86
CA ASP A 287 6.98 13.16 -7.30
C ASP A 287 6.48 11.96 -8.13
N GLY A 288 5.36 11.35 -7.72
CA GLY A 288 4.77 10.18 -8.39
C GLY A 288 5.29 8.83 -7.87
N GLU A 289 6.26 8.84 -6.96
CA GLU A 289 6.71 7.68 -6.20
C GLU A 289 5.90 7.55 -4.91
N PHE A 290 5.43 6.34 -4.64
CA PHE A 290 4.61 5.99 -3.49
C PHE A 290 5.30 4.92 -2.66
N SER A 291 5.42 5.21 -1.37
CA SER A 291 5.88 4.24 -0.38
C SER A 291 4.69 3.79 0.46
N CYS A 292 4.29 2.53 0.31
CA CYS A 292 3.14 1.92 0.99
C CYS A 292 3.64 0.96 2.09
N HIS A 293 3.42 1.34 3.34
CA HIS A 293 3.84 0.58 4.52
C HIS A 293 2.64 -0.18 5.07
N PHE A 294 2.59 -1.49 4.90
CA PHE A 294 1.64 -2.37 5.56
C PHE A 294 2.06 -2.54 7.02
N LEU A 295 1.20 -2.19 7.95
CA LEU A 295 1.50 -2.10 9.38
C LEU A 295 0.78 -3.20 10.15
N ASP A 296 1.52 -3.92 10.97
CA ASP A 296 0.97 -4.85 11.95
C ASP A 296 0.44 -4.12 13.21
N GLU A 297 -0.02 -4.88 14.20
CA GLU A 297 -0.54 -4.32 15.46
C GLU A 297 0.50 -3.56 16.28
N GLN A 298 1.79 -3.83 16.06
CA GLN A 298 2.92 -3.16 16.71
C GLN A 298 3.44 -1.97 15.90
N GLU A 299 2.75 -1.57 14.81
CA GLU A 299 3.18 -0.53 13.87
C GLU A 299 4.47 -0.86 13.10
N ARG A 300 4.87 -2.14 13.03
CA ARG A 300 6.01 -2.58 12.23
C ARG A 300 5.60 -2.72 10.77
N TYR A 301 6.49 -2.33 9.86
CA TYR A 301 6.14 -2.18 8.45
C TYR A 301 6.58 -3.34 7.56
N PHE A 302 5.78 -3.64 6.55
CA PHE A 302 6.19 -4.32 5.32
C PHE A 302 6.00 -3.36 4.15
N HIS A 303 7.02 -3.19 3.32
CA HIS A 303 7.06 -2.13 2.30
C HIS A 303 6.65 -2.65 0.92
N VAL A 304 5.76 -1.90 0.27
CA VAL A 304 5.43 -2.01 -1.15
C VAL A 304 5.69 -0.66 -1.80
N ALA A 305 6.58 -0.62 -2.80
CA ALA A 305 6.92 0.58 -3.57
C ALA A 305 6.11 0.62 -4.87
N ILE A 306 5.56 1.79 -5.22
CA ILE A 306 4.81 2.02 -6.47
C ILE A 306 5.34 3.30 -7.13
N GLY A 307 5.71 3.22 -8.41
CA GLY A 307 6.13 4.39 -9.20
C GLY A 307 5.14 4.69 -10.33
N LEU A 308 4.63 5.93 -10.38
CA LEU A 308 3.73 6.45 -11.42
C LEU A 308 4.41 7.54 -12.27
N GLY A 309 5.66 7.27 -12.69
CA GLY A 309 6.49 8.19 -13.45
C GLY A 309 6.11 8.35 -14.93
N GLN A 310 7.03 8.93 -15.72
CA GLN A 310 6.92 9.02 -17.19
C GLN A 310 7.22 7.65 -17.81
N GLY A 311 6.26 6.71 -17.74
CA GLY A 311 6.44 5.36 -18.26
C GLY A 311 5.34 4.41 -17.81
N ASN A 312 5.64 3.11 -17.89
CA ASN A 312 4.77 2.08 -17.33
C ASN A 312 4.85 2.13 -15.80
N PRO A 313 3.73 2.02 -15.07
CA PRO A 313 3.73 1.93 -13.63
C PRO A 313 4.62 0.80 -13.12
N THR A 314 5.41 1.07 -12.10
CA THR A 314 6.23 0.07 -11.43
C THR A 314 5.61 -0.28 -10.08
N ILE A 315 5.75 -1.55 -9.68
CA ILE A 315 5.36 -2.01 -8.35
C ILE A 315 6.32 -3.10 -7.91
N SER A 316 6.74 -3.07 -6.64
CA SER A 316 7.67 -4.07 -6.10
C SER A 316 7.59 -4.15 -4.58
N ASN A 317 8.01 -5.29 -4.04
CA ASN A 317 8.17 -5.58 -2.62
C ASN A 317 9.23 -6.67 -2.45
N VAL A 318 9.64 -6.92 -1.21
CA VAL A 318 10.52 -8.04 -0.88
C VAL A 318 9.80 -9.36 -1.15
N ASP A 319 10.52 -10.34 -1.70
CA ASP A 319 10.00 -11.68 -1.95
C ASP A 319 9.55 -12.35 -0.63
N LEU A 320 8.43 -13.06 -0.70
CA LEU A 320 7.83 -13.80 0.39
C LEU A 320 7.97 -15.29 0.14
N VAL A 321 8.04 -16.06 1.22
CA VAL A 321 8.12 -17.52 1.14
C VAL A 321 7.05 -18.17 2.01
N ARG A 322 6.74 -19.42 1.71
CA ARG A 322 5.84 -20.28 2.48
C ARG A 322 6.37 -21.70 2.52
N LYS A 323 5.82 -22.51 3.42
CA LYS A 323 6.09 -23.95 3.41
C LYS A 323 5.12 -24.66 2.47
N SER A 324 5.66 -25.53 1.63
CA SER A 324 4.89 -26.44 0.81
C SER A 324 4.29 -27.57 1.66
N ALA A 325 3.41 -28.38 1.07
CA ALA A 325 2.85 -29.56 1.74
C ALA A 325 3.90 -30.59 2.19
N ASN A 326 5.11 -30.53 1.61
CA ASN A 326 6.23 -31.41 1.96
C ASN A 326 7.21 -30.76 2.96
N ASP A 327 6.85 -29.61 3.56
CA ASP A 327 7.71 -28.81 4.46
C ASP A 327 8.96 -28.22 3.77
N GLU A 328 8.92 -28.08 2.44
CA GLU A 328 9.95 -27.37 1.66
C GLU A 328 9.60 -25.89 1.54
N VAL A 329 10.61 -25.02 1.47
CA VAL A 329 10.40 -23.57 1.31
C VAL A 329 10.19 -23.24 -0.17
N GLU A 330 9.08 -22.59 -0.49
CA GLU A 330 8.74 -22.12 -1.84
C GLU A 330 8.34 -20.63 -1.83
N TRP A 331 8.41 -19.98 -2.99
CA TRP A 331 7.99 -18.58 -3.15
C TRP A 331 6.48 -18.43 -2.95
N ASN A 332 6.08 -17.34 -2.29
CA ASN A 332 4.70 -17.02 -1.98
C ASN A 332 4.18 -15.89 -2.88
N GLU A 333 4.25 -16.12 -4.19
CA GLU A 333 3.81 -15.18 -5.22
C GLU A 333 2.32 -14.78 -5.06
N ASP A 334 1.47 -15.66 -4.51
CA ASP A 334 0.08 -15.34 -4.16
C ASP A 334 -0.01 -14.18 -3.16
N ALA A 335 0.80 -14.23 -2.10
CA ALA A 335 0.82 -13.21 -1.06
C ALA A 335 1.42 -11.90 -1.58
N GLU A 336 2.50 -11.98 -2.36
CA GLU A 336 3.14 -10.83 -2.97
C GLU A 336 2.17 -10.08 -3.89
N VAL A 337 1.57 -10.77 -4.85
CA VAL A 337 0.64 -10.13 -5.80
C VAL A 337 -0.60 -9.60 -5.08
N SER A 338 -1.04 -10.25 -3.99
CA SER A 338 -2.16 -9.76 -3.18
C SER A 338 -1.84 -8.42 -2.50
N LEU A 339 -0.65 -8.28 -1.89
CA LEU A 339 -0.20 -7.03 -1.29
C LEU A 339 -0.07 -5.92 -2.33
N GLN A 340 0.53 -6.24 -3.48
CA GLN A 340 0.68 -5.33 -4.61
C GLN A 340 -0.68 -4.84 -5.12
N LEU A 341 -1.63 -5.76 -5.25
CA LEU A 341 -2.97 -5.49 -5.75
C LEU A 341 -3.78 -4.63 -4.75
N ILE A 342 -3.66 -4.90 -3.45
CA ILE A 342 -4.25 -4.06 -2.38
C ILE A 342 -3.67 -2.64 -2.41
N ALA A 343 -2.34 -2.51 -2.48
CA ALA A 343 -1.66 -1.23 -2.54
C ALA A 343 -2.11 -0.43 -3.78
N SER A 344 -2.12 -1.08 -4.94
CA SER A 344 -2.58 -0.50 -6.22
C SER A 344 -4.02 0.01 -6.14
N ALA A 345 -4.93 -0.78 -5.58
CA ALA A 345 -6.33 -0.39 -5.41
C ALA A 345 -6.49 0.85 -4.51
N ILE A 346 -5.74 0.92 -3.42
CA ILE A 346 -5.80 2.04 -2.49
C ILE A 346 -5.19 3.31 -3.10
N VAL A 347 -4.03 3.20 -3.76
CA VAL A 347 -3.39 4.33 -4.46
C VAL A 347 -4.34 4.87 -5.53
N ARG A 348 -4.90 3.99 -6.38
CA ARG A 348 -5.92 4.36 -7.37
C ARG A 348 -7.09 5.09 -6.72
N ASP A 349 -7.62 4.57 -5.62
CA ASP A 349 -8.77 5.14 -4.90
C ASP A 349 -8.48 6.53 -4.29
N PHE A 350 -7.23 6.84 -3.99
CA PHE A 350 -6.82 8.19 -3.59
C PHE A 350 -6.73 9.16 -4.76
N LEU A 351 -6.13 8.71 -5.87
CA LEU A 351 -5.78 9.56 -7.00
C LEU A 351 -6.96 9.80 -7.94
N VAL A 352 -7.81 8.79 -8.14
CA VAL A 352 -8.96 8.81 -9.04
C VAL A 352 -10.23 9.15 -8.27
N VAL A 353 -11.05 10.01 -8.88
CA VAL A 353 -12.35 10.44 -8.32
C VAL A 353 -13.47 9.84 -9.11
N GLU A 354 -14.40 9.18 -8.44
CA GLU A 354 -15.66 8.79 -9.06
C GLU A 354 -16.54 10.04 -9.25
N GLN A 355 -16.95 10.32 -10.49
CA GLN A 355 -17.98 11.33 -10.75
C GLN A 355 -19.37 10.72 -10.51
N ARG A 356 -20.25 11.48 -9.84
CA ARG A 356 -21.68 11.16 -9.70
C ARG A 356 -22.52 12.37 -10.04
N GLU A 357 -23.62 12.17 -10.74
CA GLU A 357 -24.58 13.25 -10.96
C GLU A 357 -25.41 13.48 -9.69
N LYS A 358 -25.73 14.75 -9.39
CA LYS A 358 -26.61 15.09 -8.28
C LYS A 358 -28.06 14.98 -8.76
N VAL A 359 -28.67 13.79 -8.64
CA VAL A 359 -29.98 13.56 -9.26
C VAL A 359 -31.14 14.11 -8.43
N PHE A 360 -31.01 14.32 -7.11
CA PHE A 360 -32.12 14.89 -6.30
C PHE A 360 -31.70 15.85 -5.17
N ASN A 361 -32.59 16.80 -4.88
CA ASN A 361 -32.40 17.91 -3.92
C ASN A 361 -32.74 17.52 -2.47
N THR A 362 -32.48 16.28 -2.06
CA THR A 362 -32.76 15.82 -0.70
C THR A 362 -31.58 16.19 0.19
N LYS A 363 -31.76 17.20 1.04
CA LYS A 363 -30.77 17.53 2.08
C LYS A 363 -30.68 16.34 3.04
N PRO A 364 -29.54 15.64 3.17
CA PRO A 364 -29.40 14.61 4.18
C PRO A 364 -29.61 15.26 5.55
N TYR A 365 -30.40 14.59 6.40
CA TYR A 365 -30.62 14.99 7.79
C TYR A 365 -29.25 15.05 8.50
N ARG A 366 -28.73 16.26 8.70
CA ARG A 366 -27.54 16.47 9.53
C ARG A 366 -28.00 16.42 10.98
N ALA A 367 -27.91 15.24 11.59
CA ALA A 367 -27.98 15.11 13.05
C ALA A 367 -26.99 16.12 13.65
N ARG A 368 -27.44 16.91 14.63
CA ARG A 368 -26.55 17.78 15.41
C ARG A 368 -25.58 16.87 16.17
N VAL A 369 -24.37 16.71 15.63
CA VAL A 369 -23.32 15.94 16.27
C VAL A 369 -22.95 16.64 17.59
N GLY A 370 -23.39 16.05 18.70
CA GLY A 370 -22.84 16.34 20.03
C GLY A 370 -21.35 16.03 20.07
N LYS A 371 -20.62 16.70 20.98
CA LYS A 371 -19.15 16.66 21.25
C LYS A 371 -18.25 16.17 20.09
N ARG A 372 -17.37 17.08 19.62
CA ARG A 372 -16.36 16.83 18.56
C ARG A 372 -15.68 15.46 18.72
N LYS A 373 -15.93 14.53 17.79
CA LYS A 373 -15.19 13.27 17.71
C LYS A 373 -13.74 13.55 17.28
N ILE A 374 -12.80 12.93 17.99
CA ILE A 374 -11.34 13.02 17.76
C ILE A 374 -10.94 12.27 16.46
N GLN A 375 -11.71 11.24 16.09
CA GLN A 375 -11.47 10.43 14.89
C GLN A 375 -12.51 10.71 13.79
N THR A 376 -12.05 10.85 12.55
CA THR A 376 -12.90 11.00 11.36
C THR A 376 -12.60 9.88 10.36
N ILE A 377 -13.61 9.07 10.02
CA ILE A 377 -13.47 8.02 9.01
C ILE A 377 -13.79 8.60 7.63
N ILE A 378 -12.90 8.39 6.66
CA ILE A 378 -13.04 8.84 5.27
C ILE A 378 -13.05 7.61 4.35
N TYR A 379 -14.12 7.43 3.59
CA TYR A 379 -14.21 6.34 2.61
C TYR A 379 -13.61 6.77 1.26
N LEU A 380 -12.88 5.85 0.63
CA LEU A 380 -12.36 5.94 -0.73
C LEU A 380 -13.05 4.91 -1.65
N PRO A 381 -13.14 5.12 -2.97
CA PRO A 381 -12.66 6.30 -3.70
C PRO A 381 -13.47 7.56 -3.36
N ARG A 382 -12.86 8.74 -3.55
CA ARG A 382 -13.57 10.00 -3.33
C ARG A 382 -14.61 10.21 -4.42
N VAL A 383 -15.79 10.67 -4.04
CA VAL A 383 -16.90 10.93 -4.96
C VAL A 383 -17.09 12.43 -5.16
N ARG A 384 -17.05 12.90 -6.41
CA ARG A 384 -17.43 14.27 -6.78
C ARG A 384 -18.83 14.26 -7.36
N TYR A 385 -19.72 15.05 -6.77
CA TYR A 385 -21.05 15.29 -7.31
C TYR A 385 -21.02 16.45 -8.32
N SER A 386 -21.36 16.20 -9.58
CA SER A 386 -21.55 17.26 -10.58
C SER A 386 -22.85 18.02 -10.30
N GLN A 387 -22.77 19.35 -10.18
CA GLN A 387 -23.93 20.23 -10.29
C GLN A 387 -23.89 20.84 -11.69
N MET A 388 -25.02 20.89 -12.40
CA MET A 388 -25.18 21.92 -13.43
C MET A 388 -25.10 23.28 -12.72
N ARG A 389 -23.95 23.95 -12.81
CA ARG A 389 -23.79 25.35 -12.45
C ARG A 389 -23.60 26.13 -13.73
N HIS A 390 -24.57 26.98 -14.06
CA HIS A 390 -24.36 28.05 -15.01
C HIS A 390 -23.30 29.01 -14.46
N ASP A 391 -22.27 29.25 -15.26
CA ASP A 391 -21.24 30.29 -15.19
C ASP A 391 -20.56 30.54 -13.83
N GLN A 392 -19.42 29.88 -13.62
CA GLN A 392 -18.32 30.48 -12.88
C GLN A 392 -17.00 30.27 -13.63
N PRO A 393 -16.14 31.30 -13.74
CA PRO A 393 -14.85 31.16 -14.40
C PRO A 393 -13.94 30.20 -13.61
N PRO A 394 -12.98 29.55 -14.29
CA PRO A 394 -12.13 28.53 -13.69
C PRO A 394 -11.36 29.12 -12.50
N VAL A 395 -11.48 28.45 -11.34
CA VAL A 395 -10.65 28.74 -10.18
C VAL A 395 -9.25 28.22 -10.49
N SER A 396 -8.27 29.11 -10.57
CA SER A 396 -6.88 28.77 -10.83
C SER A 396 -6.30 27.84 -9.76
N ASP A 397 -5.49 26.87 -10.20
CA ASP A 397 -4.89 25.79 -9.41
C ASP A 397 -3.84 26.22 -8.38
N ALA A 398 -3.64 27.53 -8.15
CA ALA A 398 -2.56 28.06 -7.32
C ALA A 398 -2.83 28.04 -5.80
N ALA A 399 -3.92 27.43 -5.31
CA ALA A 399 -4.38 27.63 -3.92
C ALA A 399 -4.56 26.36 -3.06
N LYS A 400 -3.79 25.30 -3.32
CA LYS A 400 -3.76 24.10 -2.45
C LYS A 400 -2.41 23.86 -1.77
N GLN A 401 -1.61 24.91 -1.59
CA GLN A 401 -0.57 24.88 -0.56
C GLN A 401 -1.21 24.92 0.83
N HIS A 402 -0.66 24.16 1.77
CA HIS A 402 -1.01 24.23 3.19
C HIS A 402 -1.01 25.71 3.62
N ARG A 403 -2.20 26.30 3.83
CA ARG A 403 -2.29 27.69 4.28
C ARG A 403 -1.64 27.80 5.65
N ALA A 404 -0.56 28.58 5.74
CA ALA A 404 0.12 28.90 6.97
C ALA A 404 -0.88 29.43 8.03
N LYS A 405 -0.57 29.17 9.31
CA LYS A 405 -1.34 29.68 10.44
C LYS A 405 -1.46 31.20 10.32
N HIS A 406 -2.68 31.70 10.25
CA HIS A 406 -2.92 33.15 10.29
C HIS A 406 -4.01 33.48 11.30
N LYS A 407 -3.78 34.59 12.00
CA LYS A 407 -4.74 35.14 12.95
C LYS A 407 -5.85 35.84 12.17
N VAL A 408 -7.08 35.37 12.34
CA VAL A 408 -8.26 36.06 11.82
C VAL A 408 -8.69 37.06 12.89
N ALA A 409 -8.64 38.35 12.55
CA ALA A 409 -9.15 39.42 13.40
C ALA A 409 -10.66 39.26 13.63
N PHE A 410 -11.13 39.86 14.73
CA PHE A 410 -12.58 39.92 14.97
C PHE A 410 -13.27 40.66 13.82
N HIS A 411 -14.42 40.15 13.38
CA HIS A 411 -15.21 40.79 12.33
C HIS A 411 -16.67 40.37 12.42
N VAL A 412 -17.50 41.07 11.64
CA VAL A 412 -18.93 40.82 11.52
C VAL A 412 -19.17 40.04 10.23
N ARG A 413 -19.99 38.97 10.27
CA ARG A 413 -20.35 38.15 9.10
C ARG A 413 -21.87 38.06 8.93
N ARG A 414 -22.35 37.85 7.71
CA ARG A 414 -23.80 37.65 7.47
C ARG A 414 -24.30 36.40 8.18
N SER A 415 -25.45 36.50 8.84
CA SER A 415 -26.12 35.38 9.52
C SER A 415 -27.59 35.71 9.74
N ALA A 416 -28.47 34.72 9.64
CA ALA A 416 -29.92 34.94 9.78
C ALA A 416 -30.31 35.59 11.12
N SER A 417 -29.54 35.34 12.19
CA SER A 417 -29.68 36.00 13.48
C SER A 417 -28.38 35.89 14.30
N ALA A 418 -28.15 36.83 15.22
CA ALA A 418 -27.09 36.73 16.22
C ALA A 418 -27.68 36.39 17.59
N SER A 419 -27.00 35.54 18.35
CA SER A 419 -27.41 35.21 19.72
C SER A 419 -27.10 36.35 20.70
N ALA A 420 -27.80 36.41 21.83
CA ALA A 420 -27.53 37.37 22.92
C ALA A 420 -26.05 37.32 23.38
N THR A 421 -25.46 36.12 23.43
CA THR A 421 -24.04 35.91 23.73
C THR A 421 -23.13 36.57 22.70
N GLN A 422 -23.47 36.54 21.43
CA GLN A 422 -22.69 37.18 20.37
C GLN A 422 -22.83 38.70 20.41
N HIS A 423 -24.01 39.22 20.71
CA HIS A 423 -24.21 40.66 20.96
C HIS A 423 -23.35 41.14 22.13
N PHE A 424 -23.37 40.41 23.25
CA PHE A 424 -22.54 40.71 24.43
C PHE A 424 -21.04 40.67 24.12
N LEU A 425 -20.59 39.66 23.37
CA LEU A 425 -19.19 39.56 22.95
C LEU A 425 -18.79 40.71 22.03
N ALA A 426 -19.60 41.03 21.02
CA ALA A 426 -19.32 42.13 20.10
C ALA A 426 -19.15 43.48 20.84
N GLN A 427 -20.02 43.75 21.83
CA GLN A 427 -19.94 44.94 22.66
C GLN A 427 -18.60 45.04 23.41
N ARG A 428 -18.08 43.91 23.92
CA ARG A 428 -16.78 43.84 24.60
C ARG A 428 -15.58 44.09 23.68
N TYR A 429 -15.76 43.88 22.37
CA TYR A 429 -14.80 44.24 21.33
C TYR A 429 -15.10 45.59 20.67
N GLY A 430 -16.04 46.39 21.22
CA GLY A 430 -16.38 47.73 20.72
C GLY A 430 -17.21 47.74 19.44
N LEU A 431 -17.92 46.65 19.12
CA LEU A 431 -18.70 46.50 17.89
C LEU A 431 -20.20 46.35 18.15
N SER A 432 -21.02 47.06 17.37
CA SER A 432 -22.47 46.82 17.27
C SER A 432 -22.77 45.87 16.10
N ILE A 433 -23.56 44.81 16.33
CA ILE A 433 -23.95 43.86 15.28
C ILE A 433 -25.22 44.37 14.56
N PRO A 434 -25.19 44.67 13.25
CA PRO A 434 -26.38 45.02 12.48
C PRO A 434 -27.34 43.84 12.29
N GLN A 435 -28.60 44.12 11.95
CA GLN A 435 -29.59 43.09 11.65
C GLN A 435 -29.16 42.25 10.44
N GLY A 436 -29.26 40.92 10.55
CA GLY A 436 -28.79 39.98 9.51
C GLY A 436 -27.29 39.68 9.54
N PHE A 437 -26.60 40.05 10.62
CA PHE A 437 -25.19 39.76 10.83
C PHE A 437 -24.93 39.12 12.20
N THR A 438 -23.73 38.57 12.39
CA THR A 438 -23.27 37.97 13.64
C THR A 438 -21.78 38.26 13.87
N PHE A 439 -21.36 38.21 15.13
CA PHE A 439 -19.98 38.47 15.53
C PHE A 439 -19.12 37.20 15.47
N VAL A 440 -17.93 37.34 14.88
CA VAL A 440 -16.87 36.33 14.85
C VAL A 440 -15.71 36.81 15.69
N ARG A 441 -15.43 36.11 16.80
CA ARG A 441 -14.29 36.40 17.67
C ARG A 441 -12.95 36.15 16.95
N PRO A 442 -11.85 36.79 17.40
CA PRO A 442 -10.53 36.47 16.90
C PRO A 442 -10.27 34.98 17.10
N HIS A 443 -9.77 34.33 16.06
CA HIS A 443 -9.39 32.92 16.10
C HIS A 443 -8.26 32.68 15.12
N GLU A 444 -7.47 31.64 15.36
CA GLU A 444 -6.47 31.20 14.40
C GLU A 444 -7.12 30.29 13.37
N ARG A 445 -6.85 30.56 12.09
CA ARG A 445 -7.18 29.67 10.97
C ARG A 445 -5.90 29.07 10.41
N GLY A 446 -5.97 27.79 10.06
CA GLY A 446 -4.81 26.99 9.66
C GLY A 446 -4.40 26.06 10.81
N ALA A 447 -4.46 24.76 10.55
CA ALA A 447 -3.91 23.65 11.34
C ALA A 447 -4.33 23.46 12.82
N SER A 448 -5.00 24.39 13.49
CA SER A 448 -5.36 24.25 14.93
C SER A 448 -6.49 23.24 15.24
N GLY A 449 -6.89 22.43 14.26
CA GLY A 449 -7.78 21.29 14.47
C GLY A 449 -7.36 20.03 13.70
N LEU A 450 -6.17 20.00 13.10
CA LEU A 450 -5.61 18.81 12.44
C LEU A 450 -4.70 18.01 13.39
N SER A 451 -4.00 18.67 14.31
CA SER A 451 -3.17 18.00 15.32
C SER A 451 -3.98 17.17 16.34
N GLU A 452 -5.29 17.39 16.45
CA GLU A 452 -6.21 16.60 17.27
C GLU A 452 -7.11 15.66 16.45
N ARG A 453 -7.04 15.66 15.12
CA ARG A 453 -7.93 14.86 14.27
C ARG A 453 -7.17 13.75 13.58
N VAL A 454 -7.37 12.53 14.07
CA VAL A 454 -6.90 11.32 13.39
C VAL A 454 -7.90 10.99 12.27
N ASN A 455 -7.50 11.25 11.03
CA ASN A 455 -8.26 10.82 9.86
C ASN A 455 -7.88 9.37 9.57
N ILE A 456 -8.87 8.46 9.60
CA ILE A 456 -8.69 7.06 9.23
C ILE A 456 -9.38 6.86 7.88
N TYR A 457 -8.66 6.34 6.90
CA TYR A 457 -9.20 6.05 5.58
C TYR A 457 -9.69 4.60 5.50
N ARG A 458 -10.71 4.35 4.66
CA ARG A 458 -11.16 3.00 4.30
C ARG A 458 -11.37 2.94 2.80
N SER A 459 -10.62 2.11 2.09
CA SER A 459 -10.85 1.86 0.66
C SER A 459 -11.92 0.80 0.48
N ARG A 460 -12.97 1.14 -0.28
CA ARG A 460 -14.02 0.18 -0.66
C ARG A 460 -13.49 -0.85 -1.64
N SER A 461 -12.65 -0.42 -2.59
CA SER A 461 -12.05 -1.30 -3.61
C SER A 461 -11.18 -2.38 -2.93
N ALA A 462 -10.22 -1.98 -2.10
CA ALA A 462 -9.36 -2.91 -1.38
C ALA A 462 -10.12 -3.79 -0.38
N SER A 463 -11.10 -3.22 0.34
CA SER A 463 -11.93 -4.03 1.24
C SER A 463 -12.65 -5.14 0.47
N ARG A 464 -13.25 -4.83 -0.68
CA ARG A 464 -13.98 -5.83 -1.47
C ARG A 464 -13.06 -6.99 -1.86
N MET A 465 -11.85 -6.69 -2.29
CA MET A 465 -10.85 -7.68 -2.73
C MET A 465 -10.35 -8.54 -1.56
N ILE A 466 -10.06 -7.93 -0.41
CA ILE A 466 -9.64 -8.64 0.81
C ILE A 466 -10.74 -9.58 1.33
N TYR A 467 -11.99 -9.11 1.38
CA TYR A 467 -13.11 -9.93 1.85
C TYR A 467 -13.54 -11.00 0.85
N GLU A 468 -13.31 -10.79 -0.46
CA GLU A 468 -13.45 -11.83 -1.48
C GLU A 468 -12.38 -12.94 -1.28
N ALA A 469 -11.13 -12.59 -0.89
CA ALA A 469 -10.02 -13.54 -0.70
C ALA A 469 -9.98 -14.27 0.68
N ILE A 470 -10.41 -13.66 1.80
CA ILE A 470 -10.36 -14.26 3.17
C ILE A 470 -11.56 -15.19 3.44
N SER A 471 -12.22 -15.65 2.40
CA SER A 471 -13.34 -16.56 2.56
C SER A 471 -12.83 -18.01 2.55
N SER A 472 -13.44 -18.91 3.32
CA SER A 472 -12.79 -19.81 4.31
C SER A 472 -12.98 -19.29 5.74
N ALA A 473 -14.05 -18.52 5.93
CA ALA A 473 -14.83 -18.55 7.15
C ALA A 473 -15.64 -19.86 7.26
N PRO A 474 -16.04 -20.29 8.48
CA PRO A 474 -16.75 -21.54 8.75
C PRO A 474 -18.08 -21.63 7.99
N GLU A 475 -18.66 -22.83 7.96
CA GLU A 475 -19.99 -23.11 7.40
C GLU A 475 -20.99 -21.97 7.71
N GLY A 476 -21.39 -21.24 6.66
CA GLY A 476 -22.42 -20.21 6.75
C GLY A 476 -21.96 -18.75 6.75
N SER A 477 -21.03 -18.33 5.88
CA SER A 477 -21.04 -16.95 5.34
C SER A 477 -20.02 -16.70 4.22
N ARG A 478 -20.51 -16.52 2.98
CA ARG A 478 -19.99 -15.58 1.97
C ARG A 478 -21.21 -14.94 1.29
N PRO A 479 -21.21 -13.66 0.89
CA PRO A 479 -22.08 -13.27 -0.21
C PRO A 479 -21.31 -12.68 -1.39
N ALA A 480 -21.42 -13.41 -2.50
CA ALA A 480 -21.23 -12.98 -3.88
C ALA A 480 -22.25 -11.90 -4.25
N TRP A 481 -22.18 -10.72 -3.63
CA TRP A 481 -23.24 -9.71 -3.77
C TRP A 481 -23.15 -8.96 -5.11
N PHE A 482 -21.97 -8.84 -5.71
CA PHE A 482 -21.79 -8.13 -6.99
C PHE A 482 -22.07 -9.01 -8.23
N ASP A 483 -21.94 -10.33 -8.08
CA ASP A 483 -22.21 -11.28 -9.16
C ASP A 483 -23.65 -11.77 -9.17
N PHE A 484 -24.33 -11.78 -8.02
CA PHE A 484 -25.72 -12.24 -7.94
C PHE A 484 -26.69 -11.36 -8.73
N GLU A 485 -26.58 -10.02 -8.64
CA GLU A 485 -27.44 -9.11 -9.41
C GLU A 485 -27.21 -9.24 -10.92
N LYS A 486 -25.95 -9.44 -11.34
CA LYS A 486 -25.60 -9.70 -12.75
C LYS A 486 -26.15 -11.04 -13.22
N ALA A 487 -26.08 -12.07 -12.37
CA ALA A 487 -26.65 -13.38 -12.67
C ALA A 487 -28.18 -13.32 -12.77
N CYS A 488 -28.83 -12.53 -11.90
CA CYS A 488 -30.27 -12.25 -11.97
C CYS A 488 -30.64 -11.49 -13.25
N ALA A 489 -29.82 -10.53 -13.67
CA ALA A 489 -30.06 -9.83 -14.94
C ALA A 489 -29.94 -10.78 -16.14
N ARG A 490 -28.89 -11.61 -16.21
CA ARG A 490 -28.74 -12.64 -17.26
C ARG A 490 -29.92 -13.62 -17.28
N LEU A 491 -30.42 -14.00 -16.10
CA LEU A 491 -31.61 -14.82 -15.97
C LEU A 491 -32.84 -14.16 -16.61
N LEU A 492 -33.11 -12.90 -16.27
CA LEU A 492 -34.25 -12.15 -16.81
C LEU A 492 -34.13 -11.92 -18.33
N GLU A 493 -32.92 -11.67 -18.83
CA GLU A 493 -32.63 -11.59 -20.27
C GLU A 493 -32.93 -12.91 -21.00
N ARG A 494 -32.54 -14.06 -20.40
CA ARG A 494 -32.86 -15.39 -20.94
C ARG A 494 -34.36 -15.69 -20.92
N GLU A 495 -35.10 -15.13 -19.96
CA GLU A 495 -36.56 -15.16 -19.94
C GLU A 495 -37.20 -14.17 -20.93
N GLY A 496 -36.41 -13.56 -21.82
CA GLY A 496 -36.87 -12.69 -22.89
C GLY A 496 -37.26 -11.29 -22.44
N LYS A 497 -36.83 -10.87 -21.23
CA LYS A 497 -37.07 -9.51 -20.71
C LYS A 497 -35.88 -8.61 -21.05
N SER A 498 -36.15 -7.36 -21.39
CA SER A 498 -35.13 -6.33 -21.53
C SER A 498 -34.80 -5.77 -20.15
N VAL A 499 -33.59 -6.02 -19.65
CA VAL A 499 -33.18 -5.59 -18.30
C VAL A 499 -32.53 -4.20 -18.36
N ILE A 500 -33.02 -3.31 -17.51
CA ILE A 500 -32.45 -1.98 -17.28
C ILE A 500 -31.77 -2.03 -15.92
N HIS A 501 -30.44 -2.17 -15.93
CA HIS A 501 -29.64 -2.15 -14.71
C HIS A 501 -29.73 -0.78 -14.01
N GLN A 502 -30.17 -0.79 -12.76
CA GLN A 502 -30.19 0.42 -11.92
C GLN A 502 -28.80 0.88 -11.49
N SER A 503 -27.73 0.13 -11.84
CA SER A 503 -26.33 0.55 -11.70
C SER A 503 -25.98 1.86 -12.42
N ALA A 504 -26.87 2.39 -13.26
CA ALA A 504 -26.78 3.74 -13.84
C ALA A 504 -27.32 4.88 -12.93
N ASN A 505 -28.01 4.58 -11.82
CA ASN A 505 -28.57 5.58 -10.89
C ASN A 505 -28.27 5.18 -9.43
N ARG A 506 -27.11 5.63 -8.92
CA ARG A 506 -26.63 5.37 -7.55
C ARG A 506 -27.16 6.39 -6.53
N ASP A 507 -28.42 6.28 -6.11
CA ASP A 507 -28.96 6.92 -4.91
C ASP A 507 -29.91 5.96 -4.19
N GLY A 508 -29.47 5.34 -3.08
CA GLY A 508 -30.32 4.61 -2.12
C GLY A 508 -31.11 3.43 -2.69
N ASP A 509 -30.78 2.22 -2.25
CA ASP A 509 -31.40 0.95 -2.64
C ASP A 509 -32.94 0.99 -2.69
N GLY A 510 -33.63 1.74 -1.83
CA GLY A 510 -35.06 2.04 -2.00
C GLY A 510 -35.97 0.84 -2.24
N GLY A 511 -35.50 -0.39 -1.95
CA GLY A 511 -36.12 -1.67 -2.26
C GLY A 511 -35.98 -2.23 -3.69
N VAL A 512 -35.22 -1.63 -4.62
CA VAL A 512 -35.13 -2.09 -6.03
C VAL A 512 -33.69 -2.33 -6.46
N ASP A 513 -33.46 -3.50 -7.09
CA ASP A 513 -32.15 -3.90 -7.58
C ASP A 513 -32.09 -3.91 -9.12
N LEU A 514 -33.17 -4.30 -9.81
CA LEU A 514 -33.27 -4.27 -11.28
C LEU A 514 -34.65 -3.76 -11.74
N PHE A 515 -34.68 -3.11 -12.92
CA PHE A 515 -35.91 -2.93 -13.68
C PHE A 515 -35.87 -3.82 -14.91
N ALA A 516 -37.01 -4.36 -15.33
CA ALA A 516 -37.11 -5.15 -16.56
C ALA A 516 -38.41 -4.85 -17.30
N VAL A 517 -38.41 -5.01 -18.62
CA VAL A 517 -39.60 -4.89 -19.46
C VAL A 517 -39.78 -6.21 -20.21
N ASP A 518 -40.95 -6.83 -20.09
CA ASP A 518 -41.26 -8.04 -20.86
C ASP A 518 -41.67 -7.73 -22.31
N GLN A 519 -41.80 -8.78 -23.12
CA GLN A 519 -42.11 -8.65 -24.56
C GLN A 519 -43.51 -8.05 -24.81
N ASP A 520 -44.39 -8.12 -23.82
CA ASP A 520 -45.74 -7.55 -23.85
C ASP A 520 -45.76 -6.08 -23.40
N GLY A 521 -44.60 -5.52 -23.04
CA GLY A 521 -44.42 -4.13 -22.63
C GLY A 521 -44.73 -3.87 -21.16
N ALA A 522 -44.91 -4.90 -20.32
CA ALA A 522 -45.14 -4.71 -18.89
C ALA A 522 -43.81 -4.45 -18.16
N SER A 523 -43.84 -3.44 -17.28
CA SER A 523 -42.70 -3.03 -16.46
C SER A 523 -42.61 -3.87 -15.18
N TRP A 524 -41.40 -4.28 -14.82
CA TRP A 524 -41.09 -5.09 -13.65
C TRP A 524 -40.09 -4.36 -12.75
N VAL A 525 -40.40 -4.34 -11.45
CA VAL A 525 -39.53 -3.85 -10.38
C VAL A 525 -39.03 -5.08 -9.61
N VAL A 526 -37.72 -5.30 -9.62
CA VAL A 526 -37.12 -6.55 -9.14
C VAL A 526 -36.21 -6.28 -7.96
N GLN A 527 -36.36 -7.06 -6.90
CA GLN A 527 -35.47 -7.06 -5.74
C GLN A 527 -34.73 -8.41 -5.64
N CYS A 528 -33.40 -8.35 -5.60
CA CYS A 528 -32.48 -9.48 -5.54
C CYS A 528 -31.86 -9.59 -4.14
N LYS A 529 -32.09 -10.71 -3.43
CA LYS A 529 -31.52 -10.96 -2.10
C LYS A 529 -30.66 -12.23 -2.10
N CYS A 530 -29.34 -12.07 -2.14
CA CYS A 530 -28.38 -13.17 -1.97
C CYS A 530 -28.18 -13.49 -0.48
N TRP A 531 -29.09 -14.26 0.11
CA TRP A 531 -29.05 -14.67 1.51
C TRP A 531 -28.72 -16.16 1.66
N ALA A 532 -28.13 -16.54 2.80
CA ALA A 532 -27.86 -17.94 3.10
C ALA A 532 -29.17 -18.77 3.11
N PRO A 533 -29.15 -20.06 2.69
CA PRO A 533 -30.34 -20.91 2.62
C PRO A 533 -31.12 -21.06 3.95
N ASN A 534 -30.44 -20.87 5.08
CA ASN A 534 -31.04 -20.92 6.42
C ASN A 534 -31.61 -19.55 6.90
N ARG A 535 -31.45 -18.48 6.12
CA ARG A 535 -31.96 -17.13 6.42
C ARG A 535 -33.08 -16.76 5.44
N PRO A 536 -34.36 -17.00 5.77
CA PRO A 536 -35.47 -16.73 4.86
C PRO A 536 -35.79 -15.24 4.76
N VAL A 537 -36.32 -14.83 3.61
CA VAL A 537 -36.79 -13.46 3.31
C VAL A 537 -38.07 -13.15 4.11
N GLY A 538 -38.03 -12.06 4.87
CA GLY A 538 -39.11 -11.60 5.74
C GLY A 538 -40.14 -10.71 5.03
N PRO A 539 -41.31 -10.45 5.66
CA PRO A 539 -42.35 -9.60 5.09
C PRO A 539 -41.94 -8.14 4.89
N ASP A 540 -40.93 -7.69 5.62
CA ASP A 540 -40.33 -6.37 5.49
C ASP A 540 -39.83 -6.08 4.07
N VAL A 541 -39.20 -7.07 3.42
CA VAL A 541 -38.70 -6.96 2.04
C VAL A 541 -39.85 -6.84 1.04
N VAL A 542 -40.92 -7.61 1.22
CA VAL A 542 -42.12 -7.53 0.37
C VAL A 542 -42.75 -6.13 0.47
N ARG A 543 -42.88 -5.60 1.69
CA ARG A 543 -43.46 -4.27 1.92
C ARG A 543 -42.57 -3.14 1.42
N GLU A 544 -41.25 -3.31 1.50
CA GLU A 544 -40.29 -2.40 0.89
C GLU A 544 -40.52 -2.31 -0.62
N LEU A 545 -40.56 -3.46 -1.32
CA LEU A 545 -40.79 -3.54 -2.75
C LEU A 545 -42.16 -2.95 -3.18
N ILE A 546 -43.22 -3.15 -2.38
CA ILE A 546 -44.51 -2.47 -2.60
C ILE A 546 -44.32 -0.95 -2.58
N GLY A 547 -43.59 -0.43 -1.59
CA GLY A 547 -43.27 0.99 -1.49
C GLY A 547 -42.49 1.51 -2.69
N SER A 548 -41.57 0.70 -3.20
CA SER A 548 -40.76 1.01 -4.38
C SER A 548 -41.59 1.06 -5.67
N ILE A 549 -42.49 0.11 -5.86
CA ILE A 549 -43.41 0.08 -7.02
C ILE A 549 -44.31 1.31 -6.99
N ILE A 550 -44.91 1.61 -5.83
CA ILE A 550 -45.74 2.83 -5.67
C ILE A 550 -44.93 4.08 -6.01
N GLN A 551 -43.63 4.11 -5.66
CA GLN A 551 -42.76 5.23 -5.96
C GLN A 551 -42.38 5.30 -7.46
N ALA A 552 -42.08 4.18 -8.09
CA ALA A 552 -41.76 4.06 -9.51
C ALA A 552 -42.96 4.49 -10.38
N ASP A 553 -44.17 4.13 -9.97
CA ASP A 553 -45.39 4.37 -10.72
C ASP A 553 -45.99 5.78 -10.48
N ARG A 554 -45.44 6.62 -9.59
CA ARG A 554 -46.02 7.94 -9.24
C ARG A 554 -46.28 8.87 -10.42
N ASN A 555 -45.54 8.71 -11.51
CA ASN A 555 -45.63 9.52 -12.72
C ASN A 555 -45.92 8.67 -13.98
N SER A 556 -46.44 7.45 -13.80
CA SER A 556 -46.76 6.51 -14.88
C SER A 556 -48.25 6.14 -14.83
N ASP A 557 -48.89 6.08 -16.01
CA ASP A 557 -50.27 5.56 -16.14
C ASP A 557 -50.32 4.02 -16.17
N GLN A 558 -49.16 3.35 -16.07
CA GLN A 558 -49.02 1.90 -16.05
C GLN A 558 -48.48 1.43 -14.70
N ASN A 559 -49.14 0.43 -14.11
CA ASN A 559 -48.70 -0.21 -12.88
C ASN A 559 -47.59 -1.22 -13.18
N SER A 560 -46.47 -1.09 -12.48
CA SER A 560 -45.36 -2.04 -12.57
C SER A 560 -45.64 -3.29 -11.73
N ARG A 561 -45.15 -4.45 -12.19
CA ARG A 561 -45.22 -5.72 -11.47
C ARG A 561 -44.01 -5.89 -10.56
N GLY A 562 -44.18 -6.55 -9.42
CA GLY A 562 -43.09 -6.84 -8.48
C GLY A 562 -42.48 -8.23 -8.70
N MET A 563 -41.16 -8.34 -8.53
CA MET A 563 -40.46 -9.62 -8.50
C MET A 563 -39.41 -9.67 -7.39
N ILE A 564 -39.31 -10.82 -6.72
CA ILE A 564 -38.27 -11.10 -5.72
C ILE A 564 -37.45 -12.30 -6.18
N ILE A 565 -36.14 -12.14 -6.27
CA ILE A 565 -35.19 -13.22 -6.60
C ILE A 565 -34.27 -13.44 -5.40
N THR A 566 -34.14 -14.66 -4.91
CA THR A 566 -33.28 -14.95 -3.76
C THR A 566 -32.61 -16.30 -3.84
N THR A 567 -31.40 -16.41 -3.29
CA THR A 567 -30.70 -17.69 -3.08
C THR A 567 -31.25 -18.48 -1.88
N SER A 568 -32.16 -17.89 -1.11
CA SER A 568 -32.81 -18.48 0.06
C SER A 568 -34.30 -18.75 -0.22
N ARG A 569 -35.14 -18.89 0.81
CA ARG A 569 -36.61 -19.03 0.69
C ARG A 569 -37.33 -17.85 1.33
N LEU A 570 -38.61 -17.65 1.03
CA LEU A 570 -39.45 -16.72 1.79
C LEU A 570 -39.95 -17.36 3.08
N THR A 571 -40.21 -16.53 4.10
CA THR A 571 -41.02 -16.95 5.26
C THR A 571 -42.47 -17.17 4.84
N SER A 572 -43.25 -17.97 5.59
CA SER A 572 -44.67 -18.20 5.29
C SER A 572 -45.49 -16.91 5.25
N GLY A 573 -45.19 -15.97 6.15
CA GLY A 573 -45.81 -14.63 6.14
C GLY A 573 -45.42 -13.80 4.91
N ALA A 574 -44.15 -13.83 4.51
CA ALA A 574 -43.69 -13.12 3.31
C ALA A 574 -44.26 -13.72 2.02
N ALA A 575 -44.39 -15.05 1.95
CA ALA A 575 -44.98 -15.72 0.79
C ALA A 575 -46.46 -15.34 0.61
N LEU A 576 -47.25 -15.35 1.69
CA LEU A 576 -48.65 -14.92 1.66
C LEU A 576 -48.78 -13.43 1.28
N GLU A 577 -47.90 -12.57 1.77
CA GLU A 577 -47.90 -11.15 1.42
C GLU A 577 -47.47 -10.90 -0.03
N ALA A 578 -46.48 -11.64 -0.53
CA ALA A 578 -46.04 -11.56 -1.92
C ALA A 578 -47.13 -12.06 -2.89
N GLU A 579 -47.82 -13.15 -2.54
CA GLU A 579 -48.96 -13.67 -3.29
C GLU A 579 -50.12 -12.66 -3.31
N ALA A 580 -50.47 -12.07 -2.16
CA ALA A 580 -51.50 -11.05 -2.07
C ALA A 580 -51.16 -9.77 -2.88
N ALA A 581 -49.87 -9.44 -3.00
CA ALA A 581 -49.37 -8.34 -3.82
C ALA A 581 -49.19 -8.70 -5.31
N GLY A 582 -49.38 -9.96 -5.69
CA GLY A 582 -49.21 -10.44 -7.06
C GLY A 582 -47.75 -10.48 -7.54
N PHE A 583 -46.79 -10.66 -6.64
CA PHE A 583 -45.37 -10.68 -6.97
C PHE A 583 -44.90 -12.03 -7.52
N ARG A 584 -44.01 -12.00 -8.52
CA ARG A 584 -43.28 -13.20 -8.94
C ARG A 584 -42.13 -13.47 -7.96
N VAL A 585 -42.02 -14.70 -7.48
CA VAL A 585 -40.93 -15.10 -6.58
C VAL A 585 -40.12 -16.19 -7.26
N ILE A 586 -38.81 -15.98 -7.33
CA ILE A 586 -37.81 -16.99 -7.73
C ILE A 586 -36.95 -17.25 -6.49
N ASP A 587 -37.21 -18.35 -5.80
CA ASP A 587 -36.48 -18.73 -4.60
C ASP A 587 -35.27 -19.64 -4.91
N GLY A 588 -34.47 -19.98 -3.91
CA GLY A 588 -33.25 -20.76 -4.10
C GLY A 588 -33.48 -22.14 -4.72
N SER A 589 -34.67 -22.74 -4.54
CA SER A 589 -35.00 -24.03 -5.15
C SER A 589 -35.27 -23.87 -6.65
N GLU A 590 -36.05 -22.86 -7.03
CA GLU A 590 -36.33 -22.55 -8.42
C GLU A 590 -35.06 -22.04 -9.13
N LEU A 591 -34.32 -21.15 -8.48
CA LEU A 591 -33.08 -20.56 -8.98
C LEU A 591 -32.03 -21.64 -9.32
N SER A 592 -31.94 -22.71 -8.52
CA SER A 592 -31.01 -23.82 -8.75
C SER A 592 -31.27 -24.62 -10.03
N THR A 593 -32.45 -24.48 -10.63
CA THR A 593 -32.80 -25.12 -11.90
C THR A 593 -32.28 -24.35 -13.12
N TYR A 594 -31.80 -23.11 -12.93
CA TYR A 594 -31.18 -22.31 -13.96
C TYR A 594 -29.66 -22.48 -13.94
N SER A 595 -29.04 -22.79 -15.08
CA SER A 595 -27.57 -22.79 -15.20
C SER A 595 -27.08 -21.34 -15.15
N LEU A 596 -26.45 -20.93 -14.04
CA LEU A 596 -26.00 -19.53 -13.85
C LEU A 596 -24.61 -19.22 -14.44
N GLU A 597 -24.03 -20.15 -15.23
CA GLU A 597 -22.81 -19.94 -16.01
C GLU A 597 -22.89 -18.68 -16.91
#